data_AF-A0AAD4USK3-F1
#
_entry.id   AF-A0AAD4USK3-F1
#
_cell.length_a   1.000
_cell.length_b   1.000
_cell.length_c   1.000
_cell.angle_alpha   90.00
_cell.angle_beta   90.00
_cell.angle_gamma   90.00
#
_symmetry.space_group_name_H-M   'P 1'
#
loop_
_entity.id
_entity.type
_entity.pdbx_description
1 polymer ?
#
loop_
_entity_poly.entity_id
_entity_poly.type
_entity_poly.pdbx_seq_one_letter_code
_entity_poly.pdbx_strand_id
1 'polypeptide(L)'
;MCASLMRWYKPISVVWRLITSNSSCVLEVMEDVAKNVVFSLHTNYKRIRQKIYVRITNWPVYDQISNIQQTHLNTMIHIGGVVTRRSGVFLQLQQVKYDCNKCGAILGPFLQNSYSEVKVGSCPECQSKGPFNVNIEQFFYALIFFFFTFWGPVISSRTQSPELLQ
;
A
#
# COMPACT_ATOMS: atom_id res chain seq x y z
N MET A 1 3.31 13.89 46.01
CA MET A 1 2.61 14.54 44.88
C MET A 1 3.06 14.07 43.47
N CYS A 2 3.98 13.10 43.29
CA CYS A 2 4.34 12.58 41.95
C CYS A 2 3.59 11.32 41.47
N ALA A 3 2.85 10.62 42.34
CA ALA A 3 2.22 9.34 41.96
C ALA A 3 0.96 9.47 41.09
N SER A 4 0.28 10.62 41.11
CA SER A 4 -0.97 10.84 40.34
C SER A 4 -0.74 11.25 38.89
N LEU A 5 0.47 11.73 38.52
CA LEU A 5 0.83 12.11 37.14
C LEU A 5 1.22 10.90 36.26
N MET A 6 1.62 9.79 36.86
CA MET A 6 1.93 8.53 36.16
C MET A 6 0.69 7.75 35.69
N ARG A 7 -0.53 8.15 36.12
CA ARG A 7 -1.78 7.46 35.77
C ARG A 7 -2.26 7.81 34.35
N TRP A 8 -1.92 8.99 33.85
CA TRP A 8 -2.33 9.49 32.53
C TRP A 8 -1.35 9.18 31.38
N TYR A 9 -0.09 8.86 31.69
CA TYR A 9 0.92 8.49 30.67
C TYR A 9 0.83 7.00 30.25
N LYS A 10 0.26 6.17 31.11
CA LYS A 10 0.03 4.73 30.87
C LYS A 10 -0.92 4.43 29.70
N PRO A 11 -2.07 5.10 29.48
CA PRO A 11 -2.94 4.79 28.35
C PRO A 11 -2.28 5.05 26.98
N ILE A 12 -1.51 6.13 26.84
CA ILE A 12 -0.87 6.47 25.56
C ILE A 12 0.19 5.46 25.17
N SER A 13 1.07 5.05 26.10
CA SER A 13 2.07 4.01 25.83
C SER A 13 1.46 2.64 25.49
N VAL A 14 0.29 2.32 26.06
CA VAL A 14 -0.48 1.11 25.73
C VAL A 14 -1.08 1.21 24.34
N VAL A 15 -1.65 2.36 23.96
CA VAL A 15 -2.17 2.61 22.61
C VAL A 15 -1.06 2.46 21.56
N TRP A 16 0.12 3.04 21.80
CA TRP A 16 1.26 2.87 20.91
C TRP A 16 1.66 1.41 20.76
N ARG A 17 1.72 0.65 21.85
CA ARG A 17 2.05 -0.78 21.81
C ARG A 17 1.04 -1.59 21.00
N LEU A 18 -0.25 -1.27 21.12
CA LEU A 18 -1.32 -1.91 20.34
C LEU A 18 -1.18 -1.60 18.84
N ILE A 19 -0.82 -0.37 18.49
CA ILE A 19 -0.55 0.04 17.11
C ILE A 19 0.68 -0.70 16.55
N THR A 20 1.74 -0.90 17.36
CA THR A 20 2.95 -1.60 16.92
C THR A 20 2.71 -3.06 16.57
N SER A 21 1.94 -3.78 17.39
CA SER A 21 1.76 -5.23 17.25
C SER A 21 0.75 -5.61 16.17
N ASN A 22 -0.26 -4.77 15.91
CA ASN A 22 -1.34 -5.05 14.97
C ASN A 22 -1.56 -3.88 14.00
N SER A 23 -0.47 -3.43 13.37
CA SER A 23 -0.46 -2.24 12.53
C SER A 23 -1.47 -2.29 11.38
N SER A 24 -1.59 -3.42 10.68
CA SER A 24 -2.49 -3.57 9.53
C SER A 24 -3.96 -3.34 9.90
N CYS A 25 -4.45 -3.96 10.96
CA CYS A 25 -5.85 -3.85 11.38
C CYS A 25 -6.17 -2.44 11.90
N VAL A 26 -5.25 -1.84 12.66
CA VAL A 26 -5.49 -0.50 13.24
C VAL A 26 -5.49 0.57 12.15
N LEU A 27 -4.63 0.45 11.14
CA LEU A 27 -4.62 1.37 10.00
C LEU A 27 -5.92 1.27 9.19
N GLU A 28 -6.43 0.07 8.94
CA GLU A 28 -7.70 -0.13 8.22
C GLU A 28 -8.88 0.57 8.93
N VAL A 29 -9.01 0.37 10.25
CA VAL A 29 -10.06 1.03 11.04
C VAL A 29 -9.89 2.55 11.05
N MET A 30 -8.66 3.04 11.14
CA MET A 30 -8.38 4.48 11.14
C MET A 30 -8.68 5.13 9.78
N GLU A 31 -8.40 4.44 8.68
CA GLU A 31 -8.75 4.86 7.33
C GLU A 31 -10.27 4.97 7.12
N ASP A 32 -11.03 3.99 7.62
CA ASP A 32 -12.50 4.01 7.53
C ASP A 32 -13.13 5.16 8.32
N VAL A 33 -12.65 5.40 9.55
CA VAL A 33 -13.13 6.53 10.36
C VAL A 33 -12.76 7.86 9.70
N ALA A 34 -11.52 8.01 9.23
CA ALA A 34 -11.06 9.22 8.54
C ALA A 34 -11.90 9.49 7.28
N LYS A 35 -12.22 8.45 6.50
CA LYS A 35 -13.08 8.55 5.32
C LYS A 35 -14.48 9.07 5.66
N ASN A 36 -15.09 8.53 6.71
CA ASN A 36 -16.42 8.96 7.15
C ASN A 36 -16.43 10.43 7.59
N VAL A 37 -15.40 10.87 8.32
CA VAL A 37 -15.27 12.26 8.78
C VAL A 37 -14.99 13.21 7.62
N VAL A 38 -14.09 12.87 6.71
CA VAL A 38 -13.79 13.75 5.56
C VAL A 38 -15.01 13.89 4.65
N PHE A 39 -15.78 12.82 4.43
CA PHE A 39 -16.98 12.87 3.60
C PHE A 39 -18.16 13.59 4.25
N SER A 40 -18.24 13.63 5.58
CA SER A 40 -19.25 14.43 6.27
C SER A 40 -18.92 15.92 6.23
N LEU A 41 -17.64 16.28 6.34
CA LEU A 41 -17.17 17.68 6.26
C LEU A 41 -17.16 18.22 4.82
N HIS A 42 -16.77 17.40 3.84
CA HIS A 42 -16.63 17.80 2.44
C HIS A 42 -17.33 16.80 1.50
N THR A 43 -18.59 17.08 1.18
CA THR A 43 -19.43 16.25 0.31
C THR A 43 -18.87 16.13 -1.12
N ASN A 44 -18.23 17.18 -1.63
CA ASN A 44 -17.64 17.21 -2.98
C ASN A 44 -16.37 16.38 -3.11
N TYR A 45 -15.71 16.04 -2.00
CA TYR A 45 -14.42 15.32 -2.02
C TYR A 45 -14.55 13.89 -2.59
N LYS A 46 -15.76 13.31 -2.54
CA LYS A 46 -16.09 12.00 -3.14
C LYS A 46 -15.79 11.91 -4.64
N ARG A 47 -15.80 13.04 -5.36
CA ARG A 47 -15.55 13.08 -6.81
C ARG A 47 -14.07 13.02 -7.15
N ILE A 48 -13.19 13.43 -6.24
CA ILE A 48 -11.74 13.55 -6.48
C ILE A 48 -11.04 12.25 -6.12
N ARG A 49 -11.26 11.75 -4.89
CA ARG A 49 -10.66 10.50 -4.40
C ARG A 49 -11.62 9.75 -3.49
N GLN A 50 -11.78 8.45 -3.76
CA GLN A 50 -12.66 7.57 -2.99
C GLN A 50 -11.96 6.91 -1.80
N LYS A 51 -10.62 6.82 -1.83
CA LYS A 51 -9.79 6.24 -0.78
C LYS A 51 -8.89 7.29 -0.16
N ILE A 52 -8.82 7.26 1.17
CA ILE A 52 -8.01 8.17 1.99
C ILE A 52 -7.06 7.30 2.79
N TYR A 53 -5.80 7.68 2.79
CA TYR A 53 -4.75 7.00 3.55
C TYR A 53 -4.30 7.90 4.68
N VAL A 54 -4.14 7.35 5.87
CA VAL A 54 -3.67 8.09 7.03
C VAL A 54 -2.18 7.87 7.20
N ARG A 55 -1.45 8.95 7.52
CA ARG A 55 -0.01 8.90 7.81
C ARG A 55 0.20 9.23 9.27
N ILE A 56 0.99 8.41 9.96
CA ILE A 56 1.40 8.66 11.34
C ILE A 56 2.75 9.37 11.29
N THR A 57 2.84 10.52 11.97
CA THR A 57 4.08 11.28 12.13
C THR A 57 4.55 11.22 13.59
N ASN A 58 5.85 11.45 13.82
CA ASN A 58 6.45 11.54 15.17
C ASN A 58 6.28 10.25 16.00
N TRP A 59 6.65 9.11 15.43
CA TRP A 59 6.66 7.84 16.15
C TRP A 59 7.76 7.85 17.24
N PRO A 60 7.43 7.49 18.50
CA PRO A 60 8.32 7.71 19.65
C PRO A 60 9.52 6.74 19.73
N VAL A 61 9.50 5.62 19.00
CA VAL A 61 10.59 4.64 18.98
C VAL A 61 11.39 4.83 17.71
N TYR A 62 12.66 5.23 17.82
CA TYR A 62 13.53 5.37 16.67
C TYR A 62 14.48 4.17 16.59
N ASP A 63 14.40 3.42 15.49
CA ASP A 63 15.26 2.27 15.23
C ASP A 63 16.31 2.63 14.18
N GLN A 64 17.56 2.24 14.44
CA GLN A 64 18.63 2.34 13.45
C GLN A 64 18.52 1.17 12.46
N ILE A 65 18.79 1.44 11.18
CA ILE A 65 18.72 0.42 10.13
C ILE A 65 19.64 -0.80 10.39
N SER A 66 20.76 -0.58 11.09
CA SER A 66 21.69 -1.63 11.49
C SER A 66 21.13 -2.60 12.54
N ASN A 67 20.10 -2.18 13.29
CA ASN A 67 19.60 -2.90 14.47
C ASN A 67 18.30 -3.67 14.19
N ILE A 68 17.82 -3.68 12.93
CA ILE A 68 16.59 -4.37 12.54
C ILE A 68 16.83 -5.88 12.61
N GLN A 69 16.04 -6.55 13.45
CA GLN A 69 16.10 -7.99 13.67
C GLN A 69 14.72 -8.65 13.42
N GLN A 70 14.67 -9.98 13.60
CA GLN A 70 13.44 -10.79 13.48
C GLN A 70 12.30 -10.30 14.40
N THR A 71 12.62 -9.64 15.51
CA THR A 71 11.64 -9.07 16.44
C THR A 71 10.76 -7.99 15.82
N HIS A 72 11.22 -7.37 14.71
CA HIS A 72 10.49 -6.28 14.03
C HIS A 72 9.54 -6.79 12.93
N LEU A 73 9.43 -8.10 12.71
CA LEU A 73 8.54 -8.64 11.68
C LEU A 73 7.08 -8.26 11.93
N ASN A 74 6.41 -7.80 10.87
CA ASN A 74 5.01 -7.37 10.87
C ASN A 74 4.68 -6.23 11.86
N THR A 75 5.70 -5.53 12.36
CA THR A 75 5.52 -4.38 13.25
C THR A 75 5.82 -3.07 12.54
N MET A 76 5.24 -1.98 13.04
CA MET A 76 5.53 -0.63 12.55
C MET A 76 6.86 -0.13 13.11
N ILE A 77 7.74 0.36 12.23
CA ILE A 77 9.08 0.87 12.57
C ILE A 77 9.27 2.30 12.05
N HIS A 78 10.12 3.07 12.74
CA HIS A 78 10.52 4.41 12.32
C HIS A 78 12.04 4.49 12.25
N ILE A 79 12.55 4.70 11.03
CA ILE A 79 13.98 4.65 10.72
C ILE A 79 14.35 5.91 9.92
N GLY A 80 15.54 6.45 10.17
CA GLY A 80 16.16 7.50 9.37
C GLY A 80 17.37 6.96 8.59
N GLY A 81 17.60 7.53 7.40
CA GLY A 81 18.73 7.17 6.55
C GLY A 81 18.81 8.00 5.27
N VAL A 82 19.92 7.89 4.56
CA VAL A 82 20.14 8.55 3.26
C VAL A 82 19.78 7.57 2.14
N VAL A 83 18.93 8.02 1.20
CA VAL A 83 18.57 7.24 0.01
C VAL A 83 19.61 7.46 -1.09
N THR A 84 20.41 6.44 -1.39
CA THR A 84 21.46 6.52 -2.42
C THR A 84 20.96 6.21 -3.83
N ARG A 85 19.87 5.44 -3.96
CA ARG A 85 19.26 5.04 -5.23
C ARG A 85 17.76 4.91 -5.13
N ARG A 86 17.09 5.12 -6.26
CA ARG A 86 15.66 4.90 -6.43
C ARG A 86 15.46 4.16 -7.74
N SER A 87 14.60 3.16 -7.76
CA SER A 87 14.10 2.62 -9.04
C SER A 87 13.22 3.65 -9.74
N GLY A 88 12.97 3.42 -11.04
CA GLY A 88 11.93 4.13 -11.76
C GLY A 88 10.56 3.92 -11.15
N VAL A 89 9.61 4.79 -11.50
CA VAL A 89 8.23 4.64 -11.07
C VAL A 89 7.57 3.66 -12.01
N PHE A 90 7.05 2.56 -11.45
CA PHE A 90 6.31 1.57 -12.21
C PHE A 90 4.84 1.58 -11.76
N LEU A 91 3.94 1.45 -12.72
CA LEU A 91 2.51 1.30 -12.49
C LEU A 91 2.24 -0.17 -12.17
N GLN A 92 1.78 -0.48 -10.95
CA GLN A 92 1.30 -1.82 -10.63
C GLN A 92 -0.22 -1.91 -10.82
N LEU A 93 -0.65 -2.99 -11.47
CA LEU A 93 -2.04 -3.40 -11.62
C LEU A 93 -2.59 -3.86 -10.25
N GLN A 94 -3.62 -3.18 -9.72
CA GLN A 94 -4.28 -3.59 -8.47
C GLN A 94 -5.44 -4.55 -8.68
N GLN A 95 -6.17 -4.37 -9.77
CA GLN A 95 -7.33 -5.14 -10.14
C GLN A 95 -7.10 -5.60 -11.56
N VAL A 96 -7.36 -6.87 -11.86
CA VAL A 96 -7.16 -7.45 -13.19
C VAL A 96 -8.46 -8.12 -13.64
N LYS A 97 -8.88 -7.84 -14.87
CA LYS A 97 -10.00 -8.53 -15.54
C LYS A 97 -9.42 -9.38 -16.64
N TYR A 98 -10.02 -10.55 -16.83
CA TYR A 98 -9.56 -11.50 -17.83
C TYR A 98 -10.65 -11.77 -18.85
N ASP A 99 -10.30 -11.72 -20.13
CA ASP A 99 -11.22 -12.06 -21.21
C ASP A 99 -10.97 -13.49 -21.65
N CYS A 100 -12.04 -14.28 -21.73
CA CYS A 100 -11.96 -15.64 -22.23
C CYS A 100 -12.00 -15.65 -23.77
N ASN A 101 -10.95 -16.15 -24.42
CA ASN A 101 -10.88 -16.21 -25.89
C ASN A 101 -11.93 -17.13 -26.55
N LYS A 102 -12.53 -18.07 -25.81
CA LYS A 102 -13.50 -19.03 -26.37
C LYS A 102 -14.93 -18.53 -26.37
N CYS A 103 -15.34 -17.81 -25.32
CA CYS A 103 -16.72 -17.32 -25.17
C CYS A 103 -16.83 -15.79 -25.18
N GLY A 104 -15.71 -15.07 -25.17
CA GLY A 104 -15.69 -13.60 -25.08
C GLY A 104 -16.18 -13.06 -23.72
N ALA A 105 -16.42 -13.93 -22.73
CA ALA A 105 -16.89 -13.51 -21.42
C ALA A 105 -15.77 -12.83 -20.63
N ILE A 106 -16.11 -11.70 -20.03
CA ILE A 106 -15.23 -10.96 -19.11
C ILE A 106 -15.33 -11.64 -17.75
N LEU A 107 -14.24 -12.26 -17.34
CA LEU A 107 -14.07 -12.80 -16.00
C LEU A 107 -13.83 -11.63 -15.06
N GLY A 108 -14.48 -11.72 -13.90
CA GLY A 108 -14.61 -10.64 -12.94
C GLY A 108 -13.28 -10.03 -12.49
N PRO A 109 -13.36 -8.96 -11.71
CA PRO A 109 -12.17 -8.33 -11.19
C PRO A 109 -11.48 -9.20 -10.15
N PHE A 110 -10.26 -9.62 -10.44
CA PHE A 110 -9.37 -10.25 -9.47
C PHE A 110 -8.47 -9.19 -8.83
N LEU A 111 -8.34 -9.23 -7.52
CA LEU A 111 -7.40 -8.38 -6.79
C LEU A 111 -6.02 -9.03 -6.86
N GLN A 112 -5.06 -8.33 -7.47
CA GLN A 112 -3.69 -8.83 -7.55
C GLN A 112 -2.88 -8.31 -6.35
N ASN A 113 -2.49 -9.24 -5.49
CA ASN A 113 -1.59 -8.93 -4.37
C ASN A 113 -0.14 -8.92 -4.88
N SER A 114 0.73 -8.11 -4.27
CA SER A 114 2.15 -8.00 -4.67
C SER A 114 2.94 -9.29 -4.51
N TYR A 115 2.44 -10.28 -3.77
CA TYR A 115 3.13 -11.54 -3.48
C TYR A 115 2.68 -12.72 -4.34
N SER A 116 1.49 -12.67 -4.94
CA SER A 116 0.96 -13.78 -5.72
C SER A 116 0.13 -13.31 -6.90
N GLU A 117 0.45 -13.85 -8.07
CA GLU A 117 -0.37 -13.70 -9.27
C GLU A 117 -1.62 -14.55 -9.13
N VAL A 118 -2.79 -13.92 -9.21
CA VAL A 118 -4.07 -14.63 -9.18
C VAL A 118 -4.31 -15.21 -10.57
N LYS A 119 -4.05 -16.51 -10.72
CA LYS A 119 -4.34 -17.24 -11.96
C LYS A 119 -5.76 -17.78 -11.91
N VAL A 120 -6.58 -17.39 -12.90
CA VAL A 120 -7.95 -17.91 -13.01
C VAL A 120 -7.89 -19.37 -13.47
N GLY A 121 -8.59 -20.27 -12.78
CA GLY A 121 -8.57 -21.69 -13.09
C GLY A 121 -9.47 -22.09 -14.26
N SER A 122 -10.70 -21.57 -14.31
CA SER A 122 -11.70 -21.92 -15.31
C SER A 122 -12.72 -20.81 -15.51
N CYS A 123 -13.17 -20.62 -16.75
CA CYS A 123 -14.29 -19.72 -17.05
C CYS A 123 -15.62 -20.34 -16.57
N PRO A 124 -16.51 -19.59 -15.88
CA PRO A 124 -17.81 -20.11 -15.44
C PRO A 124 -18.78 -20.39 -16.61
N GLU A 125 -18.65 -19.68 -17.72
CA GLU A 125 -19.56 -19.80 -18.88
C GLU A 125 -19.24 -21.00 -19.77
N CYS A 126 -17.95 -21.26 -20.04
CA CYS A 126 -17.54 -22.31 -20.98
C CYS A 126 -16.77 -23.46 -20.34
N GLN A 127 -16.58 -23.44 -19.00
CA GLN A 127 -15.75 -24.37 -18.23
C GLN A 127 -14.32 -24.56 -18.77
N SER A 128 -13.90 -23.71 -19.70
CA SER A 128 -12.61 -23.86 -20.34
C SER A 128 -11.52 -23.32 -19.43
N LYS A 129 -10.41 -24.07 -19.36
CA LYS A 129 -9.16 -23.67 -18.71
C LYS A 129 -8.25 -22.89 -19.68
N GLY A 130 -8.82 -22.35 -20.76
CA GLY A 130 -8.09 -21.83 -21.91
C GLY A 130 -7.19 -20.63 -21.57
N PRO A 131 -6.41 -20.13 -22.55
CA PRO A 131 -5.62 -18.92 -22.34
C PRO A 131 -6.56 -17.74 -22.12
N PHE A 132 -6.42 -17.09 -20.97
CA PHE A 132 -7.12 -15.86 -20.62
C PHE A 132 -6.26 -14.66 -21.01
N ASN A 133 -6.85 -13.68 -21.70
CA ASN A 133 -6.16 -12.43 -22.03
C ASN A 133 -6.46 -11.38 -20.95
N VAL A 134 -5.50 -10.50 -20.65
CA VAL A 134 -5.65 -9.45 -19.64
C VAL A 134 -6.19 -8.19 -20.31
N ASN A 135 -7.30 -7.65 -19.81
CA ASN A 135 -7.92 -6.45 -20.35
C ASN A 135 -7.44 -5.18 -19.61
N ILE A 136 -6.61 -4.35 -20.24
CA ILE A 136 -5.86 -3.24 -19.60
C ILE A 136 -6.68 -1.96 -19.37
N GLU A 137 -7.87 -1.86 -19.97
CA GLU A 137 -8.64 -0.61 -20.12
C GLU A 137 -9.31 -0.08 -18.83
N GLN A 138 -9.43 -0.87 -17.77
CA GLN A 138 -10.26 -0.51 -16.59
C GLN A 138 -9.54 -0.67 -15.25
N PHE A 139 -8.27 -0.26 -15.19
CA PHE A 139 -7.43 -0.53 -14.02
C PHE A 139 -7.14 0.70 -13.16
N PHE A 140 -7.30 0.49 -11.85
CA PHE A 140 -6.67 1.35 -10.84
C PHE A 140 -5.20 0.97 -10.76
N TYR A 141 -4.34 1.92 -11.12
CA TYR A 141 -2.90 1.78 -10.96
C TYR A 141 -2.45 2.39 -9.64
N ALA A 142 -1.54 1.71 -8.96
CA ALA A 142 -0.73 2.33 -7.93
C ALA A 142 0.69 2.52 -8.44
N LEU A 143 1.22 3.72 -8.22
CA LEU A 143 2.64 4.00 -8.47
C LEU A 143 3.46 3.35 -7.35
N ILE A 144 4.43 2.56 -7.75
CA ILE A 144 5.35 1.90 -6.82
C ILE A 144 6.76 2.40 -7.07
N PHE A 145 7.45 2.65 -5.95
CA PHE A 145 8.87 2.97 -5.90
C PHE A 145 9.57 1.83 -5.17
N PHE A 146 10.45 1.11 -5.84
CA PHE A 146 11.40 0.23 -5.16
C PHE A 146 12.64 1.04 -4.77
N PHE A 147 12.95 1.10 -3.47
CA PHE A 147 14.12 1.81 -2.95
C PHE A 147 15.37 0.91 -2.84
N PHE A 148 15.28 -0.38 -3.14
CA PHE A 148 16.38 -1.33 -2.94
C PHE A 148 17.02 -1.79 -4.26
N THR A 149 18.29 -1.44 -4.45
CA THR A 149 19.27 -2.30 -5.12
C THR A 149 20.60 -2.23 -4.36
N PHE A 150 21.06 -3.38 -3.86
CA PHE A 150 22.46 -3.54 -3.42
C PHE A 150 23.33 -3.64 -4.69
N TRP A 151 24.35 -2.78 -4.76
CA TRP A 151 25.51 -2.80 -5.68
C TRP A 151 25.36 -2.35 -7.16
N GLY A 152 26.49 -1.84 -7.68
CA GLY A 152 26.71 -1.26 -9.01
C GLY A 152 27.11 0.23 -8.90
N PRO A 153 27.91 0.85 -9.78
CA PRO A 153 28.44 2.22 -9.60
C PRO A 153 27.48 3.33 -10.06
N VAL A 154 27.64 4.50 -9.46
CA VAL A 154 26.88 5.74 -9.74
C VAL A 154 27.25 6.27 -11.12
N ILE A 155 26.27 6.38 -12.02
CA ILE A 155 26.39 7.21 -13.22
C ILE A 155 25.30 8.27 -13.17
N SER A 156 25.77 9.51 -13.28
CA SER A 156 25.04 10.76 -13.38
C SER A 156 24.01 10.75 -14.51
N SER A 157 22.81 11.25 -14.22
CA SER A 157 22.26 12.48 -14.82
C SER A 157 20.75 12.40 -15.09
N ARG A 158 20.16 13.60 -14.96
CA ARG A 158 18.98 14.09 -15.68
C ARG A 158 17.60 13.74 -15.09
N THR A 159 17.10 14.74 -14.36
CA THR A 159 15.69 15.05 -14.19
C THR A 159 14.96 15.02 -15.53
N GLN A 160 13.90 14.22 -15.66
CA GLN A 160 12.83 14.46 -16.61
C GLN A 160 11.53 13.87 -16.08
N SER A 161 10.56 14.75 -15.88
CA SER A 161 9.15 14.45 -15.68
C SER A 161 8.58 13.70 -16.88
N PRO A 162 7.72 12.69 -16.71
CA PRO A 162 6.83 12.26 -17.79
C PRO A 162 5.55 13.07 -17.74
N GLU A 163 5.26 13.67 -18.89
CA GLU A 163 4.03 14.36 -19.26
C GLU A 163 2.81 13.45 -19.08
N LEU A 164 1.71 14.10 -18.69
CA LEU A 164 0.37 13.55 -18.68
C LEU A 164 -0.10 13.31 -20.12
N LEU A 165 -0.56 12.08 -20.37
CA LEU A 165 -1.74 11.74 -21.18
C LEU A 165 -2.11 12.74 -22.29
N GLN A 166 -1.65 12.44 -23.51
CA GLN A 166 -2.44 12.57 -24.74
C GLN A 166 -2.23 11.33 -25.59
#